data_AF-A0A0Q8CUV9-F1
#
_entry.id   AF-A0A0Q8CUV9-F1
#
_cell.length_a   1.000
_cell.length_b   1.000
_cell.length_c   1.000
_cell.angle_alpha   90.00
_cell.angle_beta   90.00
_cell.angle_gamma   90.00
#
_symmetry.space_group_name_H-M   'P 1'
#
loop_
_entity.id
_entity.type
_entity.pdbx_description
1 polymer ?
#
loop_
_entity_poly.entity_id
_entity_poly.type
_entity_poly.pdbx_seq_one_letter_code
_entity_poly.pdbx_strand_id
1 'polypeptide(L)'
;MALCALAPQARAAGPDTYALDPVHTRVMFAISHAGFSKALGTVSGSTGTLSFDREDWRSARLDVRVPLTRLDLGDAKWNAAALARNLLDGERYPEARFVSDRVEPVDADHAKVCGQLSLHGRNAPLCMDVTLNALKRHPLPPFRRTAGFSATATLSRAAFGIDAWKSVIGDSVELRIEAEAVRDRQAGEADEPSPAAEPEVAPSAPPSKPDNDPYEPAPVPHA
;
A
#
# COMPACT_ATOMS: atom_id res chain seq x y z
N MET A 1 19.05 -57.53 5.39
CA MET A 1 19.59 -56.16 5.50
C MET A 1 18.54 -55.20 4.96
N ALA A 2 17.83 -54.48 5.83
CA ALA A 2 16.86 -53.48 5.41
C ALA A 2 17.60 -52.15 5.17
N LEU A 3 17.60 -51.68 3.93
CA LEU A 3 18.12 -50.36 3.56
C LEU A 3 17.08 -49.31 3.99
N CYS A 4 17.36 -48.57 5.06
CA CYS A 4 16.63 -47.33 5.36
C CYS A 4 17.09 -46.25 4.39
N ALA A 5 16.25 -45.93 3.40
CA ALA A 5 16.45 -44.75 2.55
C ALA A 5 16.17 -43.49 3.38
N LEU A 6 17.21 -42.69 3.65
CA LEU A 6 17.01 -41.33 4.16
C LEU A 6 16.51 -40.46 3.01
N ALA A 7 15.24 -40.05 3.07
CA ALA A 7 14.72 -39.03 2.19
C ALA A 7 15.36 -37.67 2.54
N PRO A 8 15.81 -36.88 1.55
CA PRO A 8 16.31 -35.53 1.81
C PRO A 8 15.18 -34.67 2.37
N GLN A 9 15.42 -34.07 3.54
CA GLN A 9 14.53 -33.08 4.12
C GLN A 9 14.69 -31.77 3.33
N ALA A 10 13.69 -31.39 2.54
CA ALA A 10 13.63 -30.05 1.98
C ALA A 10 13.60 -29.04 3.14
N ARG A 11 14.62 -28.18 3.24
CA ARG A 11 14.55 -27.04 4.15
C ARG A 11 13.47 -26.11 3.60
N ALA A 12 12.45 -25.83 4.40
CA ALA A 12 11.54 -24.73 4.10
C ALA A 12 12.40 -23.47 3.94
N ALA A 13 12.27 -22.79 2.79
CA ALA A 13 12.90 -21.50 2.60
C ALA A 13 12.30 -20.54 3.63
N GLY A 14 13.14 -19.73 4.27
CA GLY A 14 12.65 -18.69 5.18
C GLY A 14 11.84 -17.63 4.43
N PRO A 15 11.14 -16.74 5.15
CA PRO A 15 10.34 -15.69 4.55
C PRO A 15 11.18 -14.79 3.64
N ASP A 16 10.57 -14.38 2.53
CA ASP A 16 11.16 -13.44 1.60
C ASP A 16 11.14 -12.02 2.16
N THR A 17 12.18 -11.24 1.89
CA THR A 17 12.23 -9.82 2.27
C THR A 17 11.77 -8.94 1.11
N TYR A 18 10.85 -8.02 1.40
CA TYR A 18 10.29 -7.04 0.48
C TYR A 18 10.50 -5.64 1.04
N ALA A 19 10.82 -4.69 0.16
CA ALA A 19 10.82 -3.26 0.46
C ALA A 19 9.50 -2.62 0.01
N LEU A 20 8.84 -1.86 0.88
CA LEU A 20 7.65 -1.10 0.49
C LEU A 20 7.99 -0.10 -0.61
N ASP A 21 7.12 -0.01 -1.61
CA ASP A 21 7.21 0.97 -2.69
C ASP A 21 6.54 2.28 -2.25
N PRO A 22 7.29 3.39 -2.08
CA PRO A 22 6.73 4.66 -1.64
C PRO A 22 5.79 5.32 -2.67
N VAL A 23 5.89 4.94 -3.95
CA VAL A 23 5.05 5.46 -5.03
C VAL A 23 3.68 4.79 -5.02
N HIS A 24 3.65 3.48 -4.76
CA HIS A 24 2.44 2.64 -4.80
C HIS A 24 1.87 2.32 -3.41
N THR A 25 2.38 2.96 -2.36
CA THR A 25 1.83 2.86 -1.01
C THR A 25 1.10 4.14 -0.61
N ARG A 26 -0.14 3.98 -0.13
CA ARG A 26 -0.96 5.08 0.36
C ARG A 26 -1.65 4.71 1.67
N VAL A 27 -1.56 5.61 2.64
CA VAL A 27 -2.43 5.62 3.82
C VAL A 27 -3.53 6.64 3.58
N MET A 28 -4.78 6.22 3.56
CA MET A 28 -5.94 7.10 3.59
C MET A 28 -6.52 7.11 5.00
N PHE A 29 -7.02 8.26 5.43
CA PHE A 29 -7.70 8.39 6.71
C PHE A 29 -8.99 9.17 6.57
N ALA A 30 -9.95 8.84 7.43
CA ALA A 30 -11.22 9.54 7.56
C ALA A 30 -11.52 9.82 9.04
N ILE A 31 -11.99 11.04 9.32
CA ILE A 31 -12.22 11.50 10.69
C ILE A 31 -13.43 12.44 10.75
N SER A 32 -14.30 12.27 11.75
CA SER A 32 -15.49 13.12 11.92
C SER A 32 -15.11 14.58 12.13
N HIS A 33 -15.84 15.48 11.46
CA HIS A 33 -15.72 16.93 11.58
C HIS A 33 -17.07 17.54 12.00
N ALA A 34 -17.14 17.92 13.28
CA ALA A 34 -18.26 18.54 13.97
C ALA A 34 -19.60 17.79 13.86
N GLY A 35 -19.55 16.48 13.54
CA GLY A 35 -20.75 15.66 13.31
C GLY A 35 -21.44 15.91 11.97
N PHE A 36 -20.95 16.82 11.13
CA PHE A 36 -21.56 17.11 9.82
C PHE A 36 -21.03 16.22 8.71
N SER A 37 -19.72 15.94 8.70
CA SER A 37 -19.06 15.18 7.64
C SER A 37 -17.81 14.48 8.15
N LYS A 38 -17.13 13.75 7.27
CA LYS A 38 -15.78 13.24 7.50
C LYS A 38 -14.78 14.06 6.71
N ALA A 39 -13.73 14.52 7.36
CA ALA A 39 -12.53 14.98 6.68
C ALA A 39 -11.78 13.76 6.15
N LEU A 40 -11.46 13.78 4.86
CA LEU A 40 -10.76 12.71 4.17
C LEU A 40 -9.37 13.19 3.79
N GLY A 41 -8.35 12.44 4.16
CA GLY A 41 -6.97 12.79 3.82
C GLY A 41 -6.15 11.58 3.47
N THR A 42 -4.97 11.83 2.93
CA THR A 42 -4.03 10.78 2.56
C THR A 42 -2.60 11.13 2.96
N VAL A 43 -1.75 10.12 3.17
CA VAL A 43 -0.31 10.25 3.37
C VAL A 43 0.38 9.32 2.39
N SER A 44 1.25 9.89 1.55
CA SER A 44 2.02 9.18 0.53
C SER A 44 3.48 9.02 0.93
N GLY A 45 4.21 8.14 0.26
CA GLY A 45 5.67 8.03 0.46
C GLY A 45 6.09 7.17 1.66
N SER A 46 5.23 6.28 2.13
CA SER A 46 5.60 5.33 3.17
C SER A 46 6.74 4.44 2.71
N THR A 47 7.67 4.14 3.61
CA THR A 47 8.81 3.23 3.37
C THR A 47 8.79 2.13 4.44
N GLY A 48 9.46 1.02 4.20
CA GLY A 48 9.51 -0.05 5.18
C GLY A 48 9.97 -1.38 4.61
N THR A 49 10.07 -2.36 5.50
CA THR A 49 10.45 -3.73 5.17
C THR A 49 9.36 -4.69 5.61
N LEU A 50 9.08 -5.66 4.75
CA LEU A 50 8.18 -6.77 5.00
C LEU A 50 8.96 -8.08 4.81
N SER A 51 9.11 -8.87 5.86
CA SER A 51 9.45 -10.28 5.78
C SER A 51 8.13 -11.04 5.63
N PHE A 52 7.96 -11.82 4.56
CA PHE A 52 6.70 -12.50 4.28
C PHE A 52 6.92 -13.86 3.61
N ASP A 53 6.25 -14.87 4.15
CA ASP A 53 6.05 -16.18 3.54
C ASP A 53 4.54 -16.37 3.36
N ARG A 54 4.10 -16.66 2.12
CA ARG A 54 2.68 -16.89 1.83
C ARG A 54 2.16 -18.17 2.50
N GLU A 55 3.03 -19.17 2.66
CA GLU A 55 2.67 -20.46 3.25
C GLU A 55 2.67 -20.41 4.79
N ASP A 56 3.38 -19.44 5.39
CA ASP A 56 3.35 -19.18 6.82
C ASP A 56 3.34 -17.68 7.16
N TRP A 57 2.15 -17.11 7.19
CA TRP A 57 1.90 -15.72 7.59
C TRP A 57 2.36 -15.41 9.03
N ARG A 58 2.47 -16.40 9.93
CA ARG A 58 2.91 -16.14 11.33
C ARG A 58 4.39 -15.76 11.42
N SER A 59 5.17 -16.15 10.41
CA SER A 59 6.57 -15.74 10.26
C SER A 59 6.72 -14.27 9.83
N ALA A 60 5.64 -13.63 9.38
CA ALA A 60 5.71 -12.31 8.78
C ALA A 60 6.12 -11.23 9.79
N ARG A 61 6.97 -10.30 9.35
CA ARG A 61 7.43 -9.14 10.16
C ARG A 61 7.37 -7.88 9.32
N LEU A 62 6.75 -6.84 9.84
CA LEU A 62 6.52 -5.56 9.19
C LEU A 62 7.09 -4.42 10.03
N ASP A 63 7.88 -3.55 9.41
CA ASP A 63 8.37 -2.29 9.98
C ASP A 63 8.19 -1.19 8.93
N VAL A 64 7.31 -0.23 9.22
CA VAL A 64 6.87 0.80 8.26
C VAL A 64 6.99 2.18 8.87
N ARG A 65 7.44 3.12 8.05
CA ARG A 65 7.56 4.54 8.34
C ARG A 65 6.66 5.34 7.41
N VAL A 66 5.87 6.24 7.98
CA VAL A 66 4.89 7.06 7.27
C VAL A 66 5.26 8.54 7.46
N PRO A 67 5.67 9.26 6.40
CA PRO A 67 6.09 10.66 6.50
C PRO A 67 4.87 11.58 6.64
N LEU A 68 4.54 12.00 7.86
CA LEU A 68 3.35 12.80 8.16
C LEU A 68 3.35 14.16 7.45
N THR A 69 4.52 14.71 7.17
CA THR A 69 4.67 15.95 6.39
C THR A 69 4.13 15.86 4.96
N ARG A 70 3.89 14.64 4.45
CA ARG A 70 3.25 14.39 3.15
C ARG A 70 1.74 14.19 3.26
N LEU A 71 1.13 14.52 4.40
CA LEU A 71 -0.32 14.46 4.53
C LEU A 71 -0.99 15.50 3.61
N ASP A 72 -2.12 15.10 3.04
CA ASP A 72 -2.93 15.95 2.19
C ASP A 72 -4.42 15.72 2.44
N LEU A 73 -5.12 16.79 2.81
CA LEU A 73 -6.56 16.91 3.01
C LEU A 73 -7.24 17.65 1.85
N GLY A 74 -6.49 17.98 0.79
CA GLY A 74 -6.99 18.72 -0.39
C GLY A 74 -7.09 20.23 -0.21
N ASP A 75 -6.68 20.77 0.95
CA ASP A 75 -6.62 22.21 1.21
C ASP A 75 -5.36 22.57 2.03
N ALA A 76 -4.65 23.61 1.62
CA ALA A 76 -3.38 24.00 2.22
C ALA A 76 -3.50 24.45 3.69
N LYS A 77 -4.61 25.09 4.07
CA LYS A 77 -4.82 25.53 5.46
C LYS A 77 -5.16 24.34 6.35
N TRP A 78 -5.92 23.37 5.83
CA TRP A 78 -6.19 22.12 6.53
C TRP A 78 -4.92 21.31 6.73
N ASN A 79 -4.05 21.22 5.72
CA ASN A 79 -2.75 20.55 5.83
C ASN A 79 -1.87 21.22 6.89
N ALA A 80 -1.77 22.55 6.87
CA ALA A 80 -1.02 23.30 7.89
C ALA A 80 -1.61 23.14 9.30
N ALA A 81 -2.94 23.15 9.44
CA ALA A 81 -3.60 22.94 10.71
C ALA A 81 -3.37 21.54 11.27
N ALA A 82 -3.47 20.50 10.44
CA ALA A 82 -3.23 19.11 10.84
C ALA A 82 -1.79 18.88 11.34
N LEU A 83 -0.81 19.56 10.74
CA LEU A 83 0.60 19.49 11.13
C LEU A 83 0.97 20.42 12.30
N ALA A 84 0.06 21.29 12.75
CA ALA A 84 0.35 22.23 13.82
C ALA A 84 0.58 21.53 15.17
N ARG A 85 1.21 22.25 16.10
CA ARG A 85 1.65 21.76 17.42
C ARG A 85 0.56 21.17 18.30
N ASN A 86 -0.70 21.55 18.07
CA ASN A 86 -1.84 21.05 18.83
C ASN A 86 -2.51 19.82 18.20
N LEU A 87 -2.06 19.39 17.01
CA LEU A 87 -2.46 18.15 16.37
C LEU A 87 -1.28 17.21 16.20
N LEU A 88 -0.82 16.96 14.97
CA LEU A 88 0.25 15.99 14.72
C LEU A 88 1.63 16.51 15.11
N ASP A 89 1.79 17.83 15.30
CA ASP A 89 3.07 18.48 15.60
C ASP A 89 4.17 17.99 14.66
N GLY A 90 3.93 18.10 13.34
CA GLY A 90 4.77 17.51 12.30
C GLY A 90 6.18 18.09 12.22
N GLU A 91 6.42 19.26 12.82
CA GLU A 91 7.77 19.82 13.00
C GLU A 91 8.59 18.96 13.96
N ARG A 92 7.98 18.52 15.07
CA ARG A 92 8.64 17.73 16.12
C ARG A 92 8.56 16.22 15.87
N TYR A 93 7.46 15.76 15.28
CA TYR A 93 7.19 14.36 14.98
C TYR A 93 6.85 14.21 13.49
N PRO A 94 7.84 14.29 12.58
CA PRO A 94 7.59 14.29 11.14
C PRO A 94 7.17 12.93 10.57
N GLU A 95 7.26 11.86 11.37
CA GLU A 95 7.05 10.48 10.94
C GLU A 95 6.24 9.71 11.99
N ALA A 96 5.33 8.85 11.51
CA ALA A 96 4.75 7.76 12.30
C ALA A 96 5.45 6.44 11.94
N ARG A 97 5.59 5.51 12.89
CA ARG A 97 6.21 4.20 12.66
C ARG A 97 5.36 3.09 13.20
N PHE A 98 5.11 2.04 12.42
CA PHE A 98 4.43 0.83 12.85
C PHE A 98 5.41 -0.35 12.82
N VAL A 99 5.46 -1.13 13.91
CA VAL A 99 6.23 -2.38 13.98
C VAL A 99 5.30 -3.50 14.43
N SER A 100 5.14 -4.52 13.59
CA SER A 100 4.31 -5.69 13.92
C SER A 100 4.92 -6.52 15.04
N ASP A 101 4.10 -7.06 15.93
CA ASP A 101 4.48 -8.06 16.92
C ASP A 101 3.75 -9.40 16.76
N ARG A 102 2.59 -9.39 16.08
CA ARG A 102 1.75 -10.59 15.91
C ARG A 102 0.98 -10.56 14.60
N VAL A 103 0.99 -11.69 13.90
CA VAL A 103 0.19 -11.92 12.69
C VAL A 103 -0.67 -13.17 12.91
N GLU A 104 -1.99 -12.99 12.81
CA GLU A 104 -3.00 -14.02 13.01
C GLU A 104 -3.68 -14.32 11.66
N PRO A 105 -3.32 -15.42 10.98
CA PRO A 105 -3.93 -15.78 9.71
C PRO A 105 -5.40 -16.14 9.91
N VAL A 106 -6.26 -15.60 9.05
CA VAL A 106 -7.70 -15.90 9.02
C VAL A 106 -7.98 -16.96 7.96
N ASP A 107 -7.43 -16.78 6.76
CA ASP A 107 -7.48 -17.73 5.66
C ASP A 107 -6.25 -17.58 4.74
N ALA A 108 -6.33 -18.05 3.50
CA ALA A 108 -5.21 -18.05 2.56
C ALA A 108 -4.73 -16.64 2.17
N ASP A 109 -5.63 -15.66 2.14
CA ASP A 109 -5.36 -14.31 1.66
C ASP A 109 -5.68 -13.24 2.71
N HIS A 110 -6.18 -13.61 3.90
CA HIS A 110 -6.51 -12.67 4.97
C HIS A 110 -5.75 -12.95 6.28
N ALA A 111 -5.35 -11.89 6.96
CA ALA A 111 -4.84 -11.96 8.33
C ALA A 111 -5.13 -10.70 9.12
N LYS A 112 -5.10 -10.84 10.46
CA LYS A 112 -5.02 -9.72 11.38
C LYS A 112 -3.57 -9.46 11.76
N VAL A 113 -3.08 -8.25 11.51
CA VAL A 113 -1.71 -7.83 11.80
C VAL A 113 -1.73 -6.82 12.94
N CYS A 114 -1.19 -7.19 14.09
CA CYS A 114 -1.09 -6.34 15.28
C CYS A 114 0.36 -5.92 15.53
N GLY A 115 0.51 -4.76 16.16
CA GLY A 115 1.81 -4.22 16.51
C GLY A 115 1.71 -2.90 17.27
N GLN A 116 2.86 -2.24 17.39
CA GLN A 116 2.99 -0.94 18.04
C GLN A 116 3.09 0.16 17.00
N LEU A 117 2.18 1.14 17.09
CA LEU A 117 2.23 2.39 16.35
C LEU A 117 2.88 3.47 17.23
N SER A 118 3.93 4.10 16.73
CA SER A 118 4.52 5.32 17.26
C SER A 118 3.98 6.52 16.47
N LEU A 119 3.27 7.41 17.15
CA LEU A 119 2.68 8.62 16.57
C LEU A 119 2.67 9.75 17.61
N HIS A 120 3.07 10.96 17.21
CA HIS A 120 3.08 12.14 18.07
C HIS A 120 3.86 11.91 19.40
N GLY A 121 5.00 11.21 19.30
CA GLY A 121 5.86 10.89 20.44
C GLY A 121 5.32 9.84 21.41
N ARG A 122 4.19 9.19 21.11
CA ARG A 122 3.57 8.14 21.94
C ARG A 122 3.48 6.82 21.20
N ASN A 123 3.50 5.73 21.95
CA ASN A 123 3.32 4.38 21.44
C ASN A 123 1.98 3.81 21.90
N ALA A 124 1.20 3.24 20.99
CA ALA A 124 -0.02 2.51 21.31
C ALA A 124 -0.23 1.31 20.37
N PRO A 125 -0.92 0.26 20.82
CA PRO A 125 -1.24 -0.88 19.97
C PRO A 125 -2.15 -0.50 18.81
N LEU A 126 -1.91 -1.08 17.64
CA LEU A 126 -2.78 -1.01 16.48
C LEU A 126 -2.88 -2.41 15.86
N CYS A 127 -4.10 -2.82 15.53
CA CYS A 127 -4.35 -4.02 14.73
C CYS A 127 -5.03 -3.62 13.43
N MET A 128 -4.61 -4.25 12.34
CA MET A 128 -5.14 -4.04 11.00
C MET A 128 -5.70 -5.37 10.47
N ASP A 129 -6.84 -5.30 9.81
CA ASP A 129 -7.33 -6.39 8.96
C ASP A 129 -6.66 -6.23 7.59
N VAL A 130 -5.94 -7.27 7.15
CA VAL A 130 -5.08 -7.24 5.96
C VAL A 130 -5.55 -8.28 4.96
N THR A 131 -5.62 -7.87 3.69
CA THR A 131 -5.85 -8.73 2.54
C THR A 131 -4.62 -8.74 1.65
N LEU A 132 -4.13 -9.92 1.28
CA LEU A 132 -3.20 -10.12 0.18
C LEU A 132 -3.97 -10.09 -1.13
N ASN A 133 -3.73 -9.07 -1.95
CA ASN A 133 -4.40 -8.93 -3.25
C ASN A 133 -3.71 -9.76 -4.33
N ALA A 134 -2.38 -9.74 -4.34
CA ALA A 134 -1.58 -10.47 -5.31
C ALA A 134 -0.15 -10.66 -4.81
N LEU A 135 0.46 -11.78 -5.18
CA LEU A 135 1.90 -12.01 -5.08
C LEU A 135 2.40 -12.63 -6.39
N LYS A 136 3.01 -11.81 -7.25
CA LYS A 136 3.46 -12.23 -8.60
C LYS A 136 4.53 -11.28 -9.15
N ARG A 137 5.07 -11.57 -10.34
CA ARG A 137 5.88 -10.59 -11.08
C ARG A 137 4.98 -9.43 -11.54
N HIS A 138 5.45 -8.20 -11.32
CA HIS A 138 4.77 -6.99 -11.77
C HIS A 138 4.62 -7.02 -13.31
N PRO A 139 3.48 -6.59 -13.89
CA PRO A 139 3.23 -6.70 -15.33
C PRO A 139 4.04 -5.72 -16.20
N LEU A 140 4.65 -4.69 -15.59
CA LEU A 140 5.50 -3.72 -16.27
C LEU A 140 6.98 -3.90 -15.90
N PRO A 141 7.91 -3.55 -16.80
CA PRO A 141 9.34 -3.51 -16.48
C PRO A 141 9.63 -2.73 -15.19
N PRO A 142 10.59 -3.18 -14.36
CA PRO A 142 11.51 -4.30 -14.58
C PRO A 142 10.97 -5.66 -14.07
N PHE A 143 9.64 -5.87 -14.07
CA PHE A 143 8.98 -7.15 -13.77
C PHE A 143 9.37 -7.80 -12.43
N ARG A 144 9.63 -6.95 -11.43
CA ARG A 144 10.06 -7.39 -10.10
C ARG A 144 8.96 -8.21 -9.42
N ARG A 145 9.33 -9.15 -8.55
CA ARG A 145 8.35 -9.90 -7.74
C ARG A 145 7.77 -8.97 -6.67
N THR A 146 6.47 -8.72 -6.75
CA THR A 146 5.73 -7.74 -5.95
C THR A 146 4.61 -8.43 -5.18
N ALA A 147 4.45 -8.06 -3.92
CA ALA A 147 3.31 -8.37 -3.08
C ALA A 147 2.45 -7.11 -2.93
N GLY A 148 1.15 -7.21 -3.22
CA GLY A 148 0.18 -6.13 -3.08
C GLY A 148 -0.83 -6.44 -1.97
N PHE A 149 -1.10 -5.47 -1.11
CA PHE A 149 -1.96 -5.62 0.06
C PHE A 149 -2.95 -4.46 0.20
N SER A 150 -4.11 -4.77 0.74
CA SER A 150 -5.04 -3.80 1.31
C SER A 150 -5.12 -3.99 2.81
N ALA A 151 -5.31 -2.92 3.58
CA ALA A 151 -5.54 -3.01 5.00
C ALA A 151 -6.52 -1.96 5.54
N THR A 152 -7.24 -2.30 6.60
CA THR A 152 -8.10 -1.38 7.34
C THR A 152 -7.83 -1.42 8.82
N ALA A 153 -7.95 -0.28 9.49
CA ALA A 153 -7.87 -0.19 10.93
C ALA A 153 -8.59 1.06 11.44
N THR A 154 -8.78 1.13 12.75
CA THR A 154 -9.26 2.32 13.43
C THR A 154 -8.33 2.62 14.60
N LEU A 155 -7.90 3.88 14.73
CA LEU A 155 -7.14 4.35 15.88
C LEU A 155 -7.87 5.46 16.63
N SER A 156 -7.51 5.63 17.90
CA SER A 156 -7.94 6.75 18.73
C SER A 156 -6.86 7.82 18.74
N ARG A 157 -7.22 9.08 18.46
CA ARG A 157 -6.31 10.21 18.60
C ARG A 157 -5.86 10.43 20.05
N ALA A 158 -6.76 10.24 21.00
CA ALA A 158 -6.49 10.40 22.41
C ALA A 158 -5.41 9.43 22.91
N ALA A 159 -5.32 8.22 22.33
CA ALA A 159 -4.23 7.28 22.63
C ALA A 159 -2.84 7.86 22.35
N PHE A 160 -2.74 8.81 21.42
CA PHE A 160 -1.51 9.52 21.04
C PHE A 160 -1.41 10.93 21.63
N GLY A 161 -2.33 11.30 22.53
CA GLY A 161 -2.38 12.63 23.15
C GLY A 161 -2.71 13.75 22.16
N ILE A 162 -3.36 13.42 21.03
CA ILE A 162 -3.78 14.39 19.99
C ILE A 162 -5.21 14.84 20.31
N ASP A 163 -5.35 15.69 21.32
CA ASP A 163 -6.61 15.83 22.04
C ASP A 163 -7.27 17.22 21.89
N ALA A 164 -6.72 18.08 21.04
CA ALA A 164 -7.30 19.37 20.70
C ALA A 164 -8.66 19.24 19.98
N TRP A 165 -9.61 20.11 20.38
CA TRP A 165 -10.94 20.26 19.77
C TRP A 165 -11.81 18.99 19.73
N LYS A 166 -11.89 18.23 20.85
CA LYS A 166 -12.67 16.97 20.96
C LYS A 166 -14.15 17.08 20.54
N SER A 167 -14.76 18.26 20.62
CA SER A 167 -16.14 18.50 20.20
C SER A 167 -16.29 18.75 18.69
N VAL A 168 -15.20 19.07 18.00
CA VAL A 168 -15.16 19.43 16.57
C VAL A 168 -14.45 18.38 15.75
N ILE A 169 -13.46 17.68 16.30
CA ILE A 169 -12.75 16.63 15.59
C ILE A 169 -12.91 15.33 16.36
N GLY A 170 -13.45 14.31 15.70
CA GLY A 170 -13.71 13.01 16.31
C GLY A 170 -12.43 12.33 16.81
N ASP A 171 -12.57 11.46 17.82
CA ASP A 171 -11.44 10.70 18.36
C ASP A 171 -11.04 9.51 17.46
N SER A 172 -12.04 8.85 16.88
CA SER A 172 -11.87 7.70 16.00
C SER A 172 -11.39 8.14 14.61
N VAL A 173 -10.23 7.62 14.21
CA VAL A 173 -9.66 7.80 12.87
C VAL A 173 -9.70 6.46 12.16
N GLU A 174 -10.50 6.39 11.11
CA GLU A 174 -10.57 5.23 10.22
C GLU A 174 -9.40 5.29 9.25
N LEU A 175 -8.73 4.16 9.04
CA LEU A 175 -7.61 4.01 8.13
C LEU A 175 -7.98 3.01 7.02
N ARG A 176 -7.62 3.37 5.79
CA ARG A 176 -7.58 2.46 4.64
C ARG A 176 -6.22 2.57 3.99
N ILE A 177 -5.55 1.45 3.80
CA ILE A 177 -4.18 1.38 3.32
C ILE A 177 -4.15 0.50 2.08
N GLU A 178 -3.47 0.97 1.04
CA GLU A 178 -3.11 0.18 -0.13
C GLU A 178 -1.59 0.22 -0.24
N ALA A 179 -0.95 -0.93 -0.39
CA ALA A 179 0.50 -1.03 -0.39
C ALA A 179 1.00 -2.05 -1.41
N GLU A 180 2.10 -1.70 -2.08
CA GLU A 180 2.91 -2.66 -2.81
C GLU A 180 4.29 -2.75 -2.16
N ALA A 181 4.83 -3.96 -2.07
CA ALA A 181 6.17 -4.23 -1.60
C ALA A 181 6.88 -5.13 -2.59
N VAL A 182 8.16 -4.85 -2.82
CA VAL A 182 8.93 -5.50 -3.87
C VAL A 182 10.11 -6.25 -3.30
N ARG A 183 10.28 -7.51 -3.72
CA ARG A 183 11.28 -8.42 -3.17
C ARG A 183 12.68 -7.83 -3.36
N ASP A 184 13.42 -7.77 -2.26
CA ASP A 184 14.82 -7.36 -2.26
C ASP A 184 15.70 -8.52 -2.75
N ARG A 185 16.47 -8.31 -3.81
CA ARG A 185 17.34 -9.32 -4.41
C ARG A 185 18.72 -9.27 -3.75
N GLN A 186 18.84 -9.70 -2.50
CA GLN A 186 20.14 -10.10 -1.94
C GLN A 186 20.29 -11.62 -1.73
N ALA A 187 19.26 -12.42 -2.04
CA ALA A 187 19.39 -13.88 -2.13
C ALA A 187 19.40 -14.31 -3.60
N GLY A 188 20.53 -14.89 -4.02
CA GLY A 188 20.81 -15.29 -5.40
C GLY A 188 19.82 -16.32 -5.95
N GLU A 189 18.98 -15.85 -6.85
CA GLU A 189 18.31 -16.70 -7.84
C GLU A 189 18.28 -15.88 -9.13
N ALA A 190 19.13 -16.30 -10.08
CA ALA A 190 19.14 -15.74 -11.42
C ALA A 190 17.74 -15.87 -12.01
N ASP A 191 17.31 -14.84 -12.73
CA ASP A 191 16.03 -14.82 -13.45
C ASP A 191 15.84 -16.13 -14.20
N GLU A 192 14.95 -17.00 -13.72
CA GLU A 192 14.34 -17.98 -14.60
C GLU A 192 13.68 -17.17 -15.73
N PRO A 193 14.05 -17.40 -17.00
CA PRO A 193 13.47 -16.68 -18.10
C PRO A 193 11.96 -16.95 -18.09
N SER A 194 11.19 -15.89 -18.32
CA SER A 194 9.77 -16.01 -18.66
C SER A 194 9.62 -17.11 -19.70
N PRO A 195 8.62 -18.02 -19.60
CA PRO A 195 8.26 -18.85 -20.74
C PRO A 195 8.05 -17.90 -21.92
N ALA A 196 8.81 -18.12 -22.98
CA ALA A 196 8.79 -17.31 -24.17
C ALA A 196 7.33 -17.17 -24.62
N ALA A 197 6.89 -15.94 -24.84
CA ALA A 197 5.65 -15.70 -25.56
C ALA A 197 5.72 -16.52 -26.85
N GLU A 198 4.69 -17.34 -27.09
CA GLU A 198 4.48 -17.98 -28.38
C GLU A 198 4.61 -16.90 -29.48
N PRO A 199 5.24 -17.20 -30.62
CA PRO A 199 5.44 -16.20 -31.65
C PRO A 199 4.07 -15.69 -32.12
N GLU A 200 3.82 -14.42 -31.82
CA GLU A 200 2.68 -13.66 -32.30
C GLU A 200 2.71 -13.66 -33.83
N VAL A 201 1.77 -14.38 -34.44
CA VAL A 201 1.56 -14.35 -35.90
C VAL A 201 1.18 -12.92 -36.26
N ALA A 202 2.06 -12.25 -37.00
CA ALA A 202 1.87 -10.86 -37.40
C ALA A 202 0.50 -10.65 -38.08
N PRO A 203 -0.27 -9.62 -37.70
CA PRO A 203 -1.50 -9.30 -38.42
C PRO A 203 -1.17 -8.81 -39.82
N SER A 204 -1.81 -9.42 -40.83
CA SER A 204 -1.81 -8.97 -42.21
C SER A 204 -2.28 -7.51 -42.31
N ALA A 205 -1.62 -6.73 -43.17
CA ALA A 205 -1.85 -5.31 -43.38
C ALA A 205 -3.34 -4.92 -43.54
N PRO A 206 -3.77 -3.77 -43.01
CA PRO A 206 -5.13 -3.26 -43.22
C PRO A 206 -5.35 -2.81 -44.68
N PRO A 207 -6.57 -2.96 -45.23
CA PRO A 207 -6.88 -2.49 -46.58
C PRO A 207 -6.90 -0.96 -46.67
N SER A 208 -6.54 -0.47 -47.86
CA SER A 208 -6.49 0.93 -48.27
C SER A 208 -7.81 1.67 -48.03
N LYS A 209 -7.72 2.92 -47.55
CA LYS A 209 -8.88 3.84 -47.40
C LYS A 209 -9.50 4.17 -48.76
N PRO A 210 -10.84 4.29 -48.87
CA PRO A 210 -11.47 4.92 -50.02
C PRO A 210 -11.37 6.46 -49.93
N ASP A 211 -11.09 7.08 -51.08
CA ASP A 211 -11.15 8.52 -51.30
C ASP A 211 -12.57 9.05 -51.03
N ASN A 212 -12.69 10.15 -50.29
CA ASN A 212 -13.90 10.96 -50.23
C ASN A 212 -13.53 12.43 -50.14
N ASP A 213 -13.97 13.18 -51.15
CA ASP A 213 -13.82 14.63 -51.35
C ASP A 213 -14.41 15.48 -50.20
N PRO A 214 -13.90 16.70 -49.97
CA PRO A 214 -14.42 17.62 -48.98
C PRO A 214 -15.68 18.34 -49.48
N TYR A 215 -16.79 18.17 -48.75
CA TYR A 215 -18.00 18.99 -48.90
C TYR A 215 -17.74 20.42 -48.40
N GLU A 216 -17.81 21.36 -49.33
CA GLU A 216 -17.80 22.82 -49.11
C GLU A 216 -19.17 23.30 -48.62
N PRO A 217 -19.29 24.07 -47.52
CA PRO A 217 -20.59 24.56 -47.07
C PRO A 217 -21.05 25.80 -47.85
N ALA A 218 -22.29 25.76 -48.34
CA ALA A 218 -22.95 26.87 -49.04
C ALA A 218 -23.26 28.08 -48.13
N PRO A 219 -23.32 29.31 -48.68
CA PRO A 219 -23.57 30.53 -47.89
C PRO A 219 -25.06 30.74 -47.55
N VAL A 220 -25.29 31.31 -46.35
CA VAL A 220 -26.61 31.66 -45.80
C VAL A 220 -27.01 33.07 -46.25
N PRO A 221 -28.26 33.31 -46.70
CA PRO A 221 -28.74 34.65 -47.00
C PRO A 221 -29.29 35.35 -45.75
N HIS A 222 -28.92 36.62 -45.56
CA HIS A 222 -29.51 37.54 -44.59
C HIS A 222 -30.74 38.24 -45.18
N ALA A 223 -31.82 38.30 -44.39
CA ALA A 223 -32.91 39.26 -44.51
C ALA A 223 -33.24 39.80 -43.11
#